data_AF-A0A178DZP3-F1
#
_entry.id   AF-A0A178DZP3-F1
#
_cell.length_a   1.000
_cell.length_b   1.000
_cell.length_c   1.000
_cell.angle_alpha   90.00
_cell.angle_beta   90.00
_cell.angle_gamma   90.00
#
_symmetry.space_group_name_H-M   'P 1'
#
loop_
_entity.id
_entity.type
_entity.pdbx_description
1 polymer ?
#
loop_
_entity_poly.entity_id
_entity_poly.type
_entity_poly.pdbx_seq_one_letter_code
_entity_poly.pdbx_strand_id
1 'polypeptide(L)'
;MSAEQFSKLTLGDAMVTTRAGAARAARDSSSSTQDPEHDQPLQSIESPSPVSPTPSLVISTNNLHYDVSAFDSDLRRRAKRGLEENEIRVKYCATSDGEDNSDSTKYFYIDDDITVAIGGGLRRPKCTCGANEKGIACKHIYWVGDQIIAAASEVAHDEPGRLSADGSTMQDMKPADILNGTGLTAIANKLHWAIRDDDLPEDDDEMKHSIIAMLSVFEPQDALPGEFKCPESPLASERSKKYLEFADLFTQYATKDPGLYLQVRKIIDPSFQSRVFFEKIEDRIAKTFNALDEYITKGPTNASPDALRFDVPSCAKQLTALVQAIDEFYQQQVDDDPDTRDVAVRAAAALVTILDRVTDRNVNAYEDITWGMETPSDPVENNLFVALVGTHTDPASPFVLDALTSLPQEDVHRNHWLILQGIEQKLNAPQTPAAYMTAFRKVVYEKRKRAASEVREGASKRAMQKP
;
A
#
# COMPACT_ATOMS: atom_id res chain seq x y z
N MET A 1 -48.96 29.13 -13.82
CA MET A 1 -48.70 28.23 -14.97
C MET A 1 -49.25 26.85 -14.58
N SER A 2 -50.14 26.26 -15.38
CA SER A 2 -50.89 25.05 -15.02
C SER A 2 -50.15 23.77 -15.46
N ALA A 3 -50.47 22.65 -14.80
CA ALA A 3 -49.87 21.33 -15.00
C ALA A 3 -49.95 20.78 -16.44
N GLU A 4 -50.78 21.36 -17.30
CA GLU A 4 -50.95 20.97 -18.70
C GLU A 4 -49.83 21.49 -19.62
N GLN A 5 -48.99 22.41 -19.15
CA GLN A 5 -47.81 22.87 -19.90
C GLN A 5 -46.59 21.95 -19.74
N PHE A 6 -46.59 21.03 -18.76
CA PHE A 6 -45.51 20.06 -18.56
C PHE A 6 -45.63 18.80 -19.42
N SER A 7 -46.80 18.48 -19.98
CA SER A 7 -47.02 17.25 -20.77
C SER A 7 -46.55 17.32 -22.22
N LYS A 8 -46.03 18.47 -22.68
CA LYS A 8 -45.49 18.66 -24.03
C LYS A 8 -43.95 18.65 -24.11
N LEU A 9 -43.26 18.36 -23.01
CA LEU A 9 -41.82 18.15 -23.00
C LEU A 9 -41.52 16.65 -23.12
N THR A 10 -41.51 16.13 -24.33
CA THR A 10 -40.91 14.84 -24.62
C THR A 10 -39.39 14.96 -24.46
N LEU A 11 -38.86 14.47 -23.34
CA LEU A 11 -37.44 14.19 -23.19
C LEU A 11 -37.07 13.07 -24.17
N GLY A 12 -36.35 13.43 -25.23
CA GLY A 12 -35.62 12.48 -26.05
C GLY A 12 -34.52 11.85 -25.21
N ASP A 13 -34.58 10.53 -25.11
CA ASP A 13 -33.67 9.65 -24.39
C ASP A 13 -32.25 9.71 -24.99
N ALA A 14 -31.28 10.12 -24.16
CA ALA A 14 -29.83 9.85 -24.20
C ALA A 14 -29.06 11.04 -23.61
N MET A 15 -28.83 11.05 -22.30
CA MET A 15 -27.82 11.92 -21.71
C MET A 15 -26.43 11.45 -22.14
N VAL A 16 -25.81 12.23 -23.02
CA VAL A 16 -24.43 12.03 -23.46
C VAL A 16 -23.49 12.54 -22.36
N THR A 17 -22.85 11.63 -21.62
CA THR A 17 -21.96 11.96 -20.50
C THR A 17 -20.50 12.15 -20.90
N THR A 18 -20.15 12.11 -22.19
CA THR A 18 -18.77 12.27 -22.67
C THR A 18 -18.67 13.17 -23.90
N ARG A 19 -17.57 13.93 -23.99
CA ARG A 19 -17.27 14.84 -25.10
C ARG A 19 -17.21 14.12 -26.46
N ALA A 20 -16.95 12.81 -26.46
CA ALA A 20 -16.95 11.95 -27.65
C ALA A 20 -18.37 11.64 -28.18
N GLY A 21 -19.40 11.59 -27.33
CA GLY A 21 -20.77 11.35 -27.76
C GLY A 21 -21.42 12.59 -28.41
N ALA A 22 -21.02 13.80 -28.00
CA ALA A 22 -21.56 15.05 -28.56
C ALA A 22 -21.17 15.23 -30.04
N ALA A 23 -20.00 14.72 -30.44
CA ALA A 23 -19.53 14.77 -31.83
C ALA A 23 -20.30 13.82 -32.78
N ARG A 24 -20.98 12.79 -32.24
CA ARG A 24 -21.82 11.88 -33.04
C ARG A 24 -23.22 12.45 -33.28
N ALA A 25 -23.84 13.06 -32.27
CA ALA A 25 -25.18 13.65 -32.40
C ALA A 25 -25.24 14.85 -33.37
N ALA A 26 -24.14 15.61 -33.49
CA ALA A 26 -24.04 16.74 -34.42
C ALA A 26 -23.96 16.33 -35.90
N ARG A 27 -23.73 15.04 -36.21
CA ARG A 27 -23.67 14.53 -37.60
C ARG A 27 -25.00 14.01 -38.14
N ASP A 28 -25.96 13.69 -37.27
CA ASP A 28 -27.24 13.08 -37.66
C ASP A 28 -28.40 14.09 -37.83
N SER A 29 -28.17 15.39 -37.61
CA SER A 29 -29.21 16.43 -37.58
C SER A 29 -29.27 17.35 -38.83
N SER A 30 -28.76 16.91 -39.98
CA SER A 30 -28.85 17.68 -41.24
C SER A 30 -29.80 17.05 -42.26
N SER A 31 -31.09 17.40 -42.19
CA SER A 31 -32.02 17.24 -43.31
C SER A 31 -33.12 18.32 -43.33
N SER A 32 -33.15 19.10 -44.42
CA SER A 32 -34.22 19.98 -44.96
C SER A 32 -34.63 21.20 -44.12
N THR A 33 -34.68 22.44 -44.62
CA THR A 33 -35.62 22.93 -45.66
C THR A 33 -35.18 24.28 -46.27
N GLN A 34 -35.80 24.62 -47.40
CA GLN A 34 -35.47 25.56 -48.49
C GLN A 34 -35.51 27.10 -48.25
N ASP A 35 -34.76 27.77 -49.13
CA ASP A 35 -34.62 29.19 -49.61
C ASP A 35 -35.95 29.94 -49.98
N PRO A 36 -36.01 31.23 -50.48
CA PRO A 36 -34.94 32.12 -51.04
C PRO A 36 -35.00 33.64 -50.71
N GLU A 37 -33.93 34.41 -51.02
CA GLU A 37 -33.91 35.54 -52.01
C GLU A 37 -32.62 36.41 -51.99
N HIS A 38 -32.05 36.57 -53.20
CA HIS A 38 -31.17 37.60 -53.80
C HIS A 38 -30.21 38.48 -52.97
N ASP A 39 -28.89 38.38 -53.24
CA ASP A 39 -28.19 39.35 -54.13
C ASP A 39 -26.78 38.88 -54.57
N GLN A 40 -26.32 39.40 -55.71
CA GLN A 40 -25.19 38.94 -56.55
C GLN A 40 -23.75 39.21 -56.03
N PRO A 41 -22.72 38.59 -56.65
CA PRO A 41 -21.41 38.33 -56.02
C PRO A 41 -20.37 39.41 -56.31
N LEU A 42 -19.58 39.76 -55.29
CA LEU A 42 -18.28 40.42 -55.49
C LEU A 42 -17.16 39.37 -55.44
N GLN A 43 -16.52 39.17 -56.58
CA GLN A 43 -15.29 38.39 -56.73
C GLN A 43 -14.17 39.05 -55.90
N SER A 44 -13.89 38.49 -54.73
CA SER A 44 -12.60 38.71 -54.07
C SER A 44 -11.62 37.69 -54.63
N ILE A 45 -10.76 38.17 -55.53
CA ILE A 45 -9.54 37.47 -55.93
C ILE A 45 -8.61 37.51 -54.72
N GLU A 46 -8.79 36.58 -53.78
CA GLU A 46 -7.73 36.24 -52.85
C GLU A 46 -6.68 35.45 -53.61
N SER A 47 -5.58 36.14 -53.90
CA SER A 47 -4.36 35.52 -54.36
C SER A 47 -3.93 34.47 -53.32
N PRO A 48 -3.56 33.25 -53.72
CA PRO A 48 -3.09 32.25 -52.79
C PRO A 48 -1.77 32.75 -52.21
N SER A 49 -1.83 33.26 -50.97
CA SER A 49 -0.63 33.48 -50.18
C SER A 49 0.05 32.11 -50.02
N PRO A 50 1.36 31.99 -50.28
CA PRO A 50 2.04 30.71 -50.14
C PRO A 50 1.92 30.27 -48.70
N VAL A 51 1.31 29.09 -48.50
CA VAL A 51 1.27 28.41 -47.21
C VAL A 51 2.72 28.18 -46.79
N SER A 52 3.21 28.98 -45.85
CA SER A 52 4.50 28.74 -45.21
C SER A 52 4.54 27.28 -44.75
N PRO A 53 5.61 26.52 -45.04
CA PRO A 53 5.68 25.13 -44.66
C PRO A 53 5.55 25.06 -43.13
N THR A 54 4.53 24.33 -42.67
CA THR A 54 4.39 23.97 -41.26
C THR A 54 5.71 23.35 -40.83
N PRO A 55 6.32 23.74 -39.69
CA PRO A 55 7.62 23.22 -39.30
C PRO A 55 7.57 21.69 -39.35
N SER A 56 8.42 21.10 -40.18
CA SER A 56 8.54 19.66 -40.37
C SER A 56 9.19 18.97 -39.18
N LEU A 57 9.64 19.76 -38.20
CA LEU A 57 10.28 19.31 -36.98
C LEU A 57 9.32 19.50 -35.80
N VAL A 58 9.23 18.48 -34.95
CA VAL A 58 8.58 18.55 -33.63
C VAL A 58 9.64 18.26 -32.58
N ILE A 59 9.68 19.09 -31.54
CA ILE A 59 10.57 18.90 -30.38
C ILE A 59 9.70 18.38 -29.25
N SER A 60 10.02 17.21 -28.71
CA SER A 60 9.28 16.66 -27.59
C SER A 60 9.64 17.32 -26.27
N THR A 61 8.83 17.07 -25.26
CA THR A 61 9.03 17.57 -23.89
C THR A 61 10.28 16.98 -23.23
N ASN A 62 10.80 15.87 -23.75
CA ASN A 62 12.09 15.28 -23.39
C ASN A 62 13.28 15.82 -24.22
N ASN A 63 13.09 16.92 -24.97
CA ASN A 63 14.07 17.53 -25.88
C ASN A 63 14.54 16.61 -27.01
N LEU A 64 13.74 15.61 -27.40
CA LEU A 64 14.03 14.78 -28.57
C LEU A 64 13.46 15.45 -29.83
N HIS A 65 14.25 15.49 -30.89
CA HIS A 65 13.87 16.11 -32.16
C HIS A 65 13.34 15.05 -33.13
N TYR A 66 12.16 15.29 -33.71
CA TYR A 66 11.51 14.38 -34.64
C TYR A 66 11.14 15.04 -35.96
N ASP A 67 11.51 14.40 -37.07
CA ASP A 67 11.05 14.79 -38.41
C ASP A 67 9.69 14.15 -38.74
N VAL A 68 8.69 14.99 -38.95
CA VAL A 68 7.31 14.64 -39.33
C VAL A 68 6.94 15.12 -40.73
N SER A 69 7.92 15.53 -41.55
CA SER A 69 7.73 15.96 -42.94
C SER A 69 6.96 14.93 -43.79
N ALA A 70 7.19 13.64 -43.55
CA ALA A 70 6.56 12.54 -44.28
C ALA A 70 5.08 12.32 -43.93
N PHE A 71 4.57 12.93 -42.85
CA PHE A 71 3.20 12.73 -42.38
C PHE A 71 2.19 13.66 -43.05
N ASP A 72 0.93 13.21 -43.14
CA ASP A 72 -0.19 14.08 -43.51
C ASP A 72 -0.53 15.07 -42.38
N SER A 73 -1.39 16.04 -42.66
CA SER A 73 -1.75 17.10 -41.70
C SER A 73 -2.38 16.57 -40.41
N ASP A 74 -3.19 15.51 -40.50
CA ASP A 74 -3.87 14.93 -39.34
C ASP A 74 -2.90 14.16 -38.45
N LEU A 75 -1.98 13.39 -39.03
CA LEU A 75 -0.95 12.64 -38.31
C LEU A 75 0.12 13.55 -37.72
N ARG A 76 0.52 14.62 -38.43
CA ARG A 76 1.39 15.68 -37.85
C ARG A 76 0.76 16.30 -36.62
N ARG A 77 -0.55 16.61 -36.66
CA ARG A 77 -1.27 17.13 -35.50
C ARG A 77 -1.29 16.14 -34.34
N ARG A 78 -1.48 14.85 -34.60
CA ARG A 78 -1.45 13.80 -33.56
C ARG A 78 -0.07 13.63 -32.94
N ALA A 79 0.98 13.59 -33.77
CA ALA A 79 2.38 13.50 -33.33
C ALA A 79 2.75 14.72 -32.49
N LYS A 80 2.45 15.93 -32.98
CA LYS A 80 2.67 17.19 -32.25
C LYS A 80 2.01 17.18 -30.88
N ARG A 81 0.74 16.78 -30.79
CA ARG A 81 0.03 16.67 -29.50
C ARG A 81 0.67 15.63 -28.57
N GLY A 82 1.09 14.49 -29.08
CA GLY A 82 1.72 13.45 -28.24
C GLY A 82 3.10 13.86 -27.73
N LEU A 83 3.85 14.65 -28.49
CA LEU A 83 5.25 14.98 -28.18
C LEU A 83 5.38 16.30 -27.39
N GLU A 84 4.50 17.28 -27.62
CA GLU A 84 4.56 18.60 -26.97
C GLU A 84 3.63 18.74 -25.75
N GLU A 85 2.58 17.92 -25.62
CA GLU A 85 1.67 17.99 -24.45
C GLU A 85 2.30 17.30 -23.22
N ASN A 86 2.25 17.97 -22.06
CA ASN A 86 2.69 17.45 -20.77
C ASN A 86 1.55 16.94 -19.88
N GLU A 87 0.34 16.82 -20.42
CA GLU A 87 -0.85 16.43 -19.65
C GLU A 87 -1.06 14.91 -19.57
N ILE A 88 -0.35 14.13 -20.39
CA ILE A 88 -0.44 12.67 -20.40
C ILE A 88 0.41 12.12 -19.25
N ARG A 89 -0.16 11.22 -18.43
CA ARG A 89 0.52 10.57 -17.32
C ARG A 89 0.19 9.08 -17.28
N VAL A 90 1.18 8.26 -16.94
CA VAL A 90 1.00 6.83 -16.67
C VAL A 90 0.57 6.66 -15.21
N LYS A 91 -0.56 6.00 -14.99
CA LYS A 91 -1.04 5.54 -13.68
C LYS A 91 -0.16 4.39 -13.19
N TYR A 92 -0.05 3.34 -14.00
CA TYR A 92 0.80 2.18 -13.74
C TYR A 92 1.12 1.42 -15.04
N CYS A 93 2.12 0.54 -14.97
CA CYS A 93 2.52 -0.36 -16.04
C CYS A 93 2.28 -1.81 -15.64
N ALA A 94 2.05 -2.70 -16.59
CA ALA A 94 1.95 -4.14 -16.33
C ALA A 94 2.60 -4.94 -17.45
N THR A 95 2.93 -6.19 -17.18
CA THR A 95 3.40 -7.15 -18.17
C THR A 95 2.36 -8.25 -18.33
N SER A 96 2.15 -8.75 -19.55
CA SER A 96 1.33 -9.96 -19.77
C SER A 96 2.05 -11.16 -19.17
N ASP A 97 1.33 -11.95 -18.37
CA ASP A 97 1.84 -13.21 -17.84
C ASP A 97 2.06 -14.20 -18.99
N GLY A 98 3.33 -14.55 -19.22
CA GLY A 98 3.76 -15.51 -20.22
C GLY A 98 5.08 -16.13 -19.78
N GLU A 99 5.23 -17.43 -19.99
CA GLU A 99 6.31 -18.27 -19.42
C GLU A 99 7.75 -17.88 -19.87
N ASP A 100 7.91 -16.92 -20.79
CA ASP A 100 9.20 -16.35 -21.21
C ASP A 100 9.17 -14.81 -21.22
N ASN A 101 9.88 -14.20 -20.26
CA ASN A 101 9.91 -12.75 -20.02
C ASN A 101 10.42 -11.88 -21.20
N SER A 102 11.09 -12.47 -22.19
CA SER A 102 11.68 -11.71 -23.30
C SER A 102 10.71 -11.30 -24.41
N ASP A 103 9.50 -11.89 -24.48
CA ASP A 103 8.50 -11.57 -25.53
C ASP A 103 7.08 -11.32 -24.96
N SER A 104 7.01 -10.83 -23.73
CA SER A 104 5.74 -10.44 -23.11
C SER A 104 5.19 -9.13 -23.70
N THR A 105 3.86 -8.96 -23.70
CA THR A 105 3.24 -7.66 -24.03
C THR A 105 3.32 -6.75 -22.80
N LYS A 106 3.75 -5.50 -23.00
CA LYS A 106 3.82 -4.48 -21.95
C LYS A 106 2.65 -3.52 -22.07
N TYR A 107 1.96 -3.28 -20.97
CA TYR A 107 0.80 -2.41 -20.88
C TYR A 107 1.13 -1.16 -20.08
N PHE A 108 0.71 -0.01 -20.59
CA PHE A 108 0.83 1.29 -19.95
C PHE A 108 -0.59 1.85 -19.76
N TYR A 109 -1.03 1.95 -18.52
CA TYR A 109 -2.34 2.48 -18.16
C TYR A 109 -2.19 3.97 -17.90
N ILE A 110 -2.87 4.77 -18.69
CA ILE A 110 -2.82 6.24 -18.72
C ILE A 110 -4.10 6.79 -18.08
N ASP A 111 -4.06 8.05 -17.65
CA ASP A 111 -5.25 8.83 -17.29
C ASP A 111 -6.37 8.68 -18.36
N ASP A 112 -7.63 8.83 -17.92
CA ASP A 112 -8.86 8.59 -18.71
C ASP A 112 -9.09 7.12 -19.17
N ASP A 113 -8.53 6.15 -18.43
CA ASP A 113 -8.69 4.71 -18.66
C ASP A 113 -8.23 4.25 -20.05
N ILE A 114 -7.17 4.91 -20.51
CA ILE A 114 -6.54 4.63 -21.79
C ILE A 114 -5.39 3.64 -21.56
N THR A 115 -5.34 2.55 -22.31
CA THR A 115 -4.25 1.58 -22.25
C THR A 115 -3.47 1.62 -23.55
N VAL A 116 -2.14 1.73 -23.45
CA VAL A 116 -1.21 1.53 -24.56
C VAL A 116 -0.50 0.19 -24.39
N ALA A 117 -0.49 -0.64 -25.42
CA ALA A 117 0.17 -1.95 -25.41
C ALA A 117 1.32 -1.98 -26.43
N ILE A 118 2.51 -2.44 -25.99
CA ILE A 118 3.75 -2.48 -26.79
C ILE A 118 4.47 -3.82 -26.59
N GLY A 119 5.05 -4.36 -27.66
CA GLY A 119 5.87 -5.57 -27.60
C GLY A 119 5.08 -6.88 -27.63
N GLY A 120 5.78 -7.98 -27.40
CA GLY A 120 5.27 -9.34 -27.56
C GLY A 120 4.84 -9.66 -28.98
N GLY A 121 3.77 -10.43 -29.13
CA GLY A 121 3.18 -10.76 -30.44
C GLY A 121 2.58 -9.57 -31.22
N LEU A 122 2.65 -8.35 -30.69
CA LEU A 122 2.14 -7.16 -31.36
C LEU A 122 3.13 -6.64 -32.42
N ARG A 123 2.72 -6.67 -33.69
CA ARG A 123 3.50 -6.08 -34.79
C ARG A 123 3.67 -4.55 -34.70
N ARG A 124 2.77 -3.88 -33.99
CA ARG A 124 2.74 -2.43 -33.79
C ARG A 124 2.03 -2.09 -32.48
N PRO A 125 2.34 -0.95 -31.83
CA PRO A 125 1.65 -0.51 -30.63
C PRO A 125 0.14 -0.40 -30.83
N LYS A 126 -0.62 -0.70 -29.77
CA LYS A 126 -2.08 -0.57 -29.74
C LYS A 126 -2.49 0.42 -28.66
N CYS A 127 -3.61 1.13 -28.87
CA CYS A 127 -4.18 2.03 -27.87
C CYS A 127 -5.71 1.96 -27.84
N THR A 128 -6.29 1.97 -26.64
CA THR A 128 -7.76 1.90 -26.44
C THR A 128 -8.48 3.23 -26.62
N CYS A 129 -7.78 4.35 -26.86
CA CYS A 129 -8.38 5.70 -26.94
C CYS A 129 -9.28 5.95 -28.17
N GLY A 130 -9.57 4.93 -28.98
CA GLY A 130 -10.38 5.03 -30.20
C GLY A 130 -9.71 5.73 -31.39
N ALA A 131 -8.56 6.41 -31.22
CA ALA A 131 -7.87 7.12 -32.31
C ALA A 131 -6.78 6.28 -33.00
N ASN A 132 -6.49 5.07 -32.50
CA ASN A 132 -5.53 4.12 -33.08
C ASN A 132 -6.18 3.25 -34.20
N GLU A 133 -7.02 3.88 -35.02
CA GLU A 133 -7.71 3.21 -36.13
C GLU A 133 -6.74 2.88 -37.26
N LYS A 134 -6.95 1.73 -37.93
CA LYS A 134 -6.08 1.22 -39.02
C LYS A 134 -4.61 1.03 -38.60
N GLY A 135 -4.36 1.09 -37.29
CA GLY A 135 -3.06 1.09 -36.60
C GLY A 135 -2.12 2.21 -37.02
N ILE A 136 -2.69 3.40 -37.21
CA ILE A 136 -1.97 4.66 -37.16
C ILE A 136 -1.83 5.06 -35.69
N ALA A 137 -0.68 5.60 -35.30
CA ALA A 137 -0.45 6.01 -33.92
C ALA A 137 -1.37 7.16 -33.49
N CYS A 138 -1.85 7.07 -32.25
CA CYS A 138 -2.51 8.18 -31.56
C CYS A 138 -1.48 8.98 -30.75
N LYS A 139 -1.91 10.09 -30.13
CA LYS A 139 -1.03 10.90 -29.28
C LYS A 139 -0.40 10.12 -28.13
N HIS A 140 -1.13 9.17 -27.53
CA HIS A 140 -0.66 8.37 -26.40
C HIS A 140 0.48 7.41 -26.79
N ILE A 141 0.42 6.81 -27.99
CA ILE A 141 1.48 5.92 -28.48
C ILE A 141 2.78 6.71 -28.68
N TYR A 142 2.68 7.89 -29.30
CA TYR A 142 3.85 8.76 -29.49
C TYR A 142 4.42 9.25 -28.16
N TRP A 143 3.56 9.66 -27.24
CA TRP A 143 3.98 10.09 -25.91
C TRP A 143 4.69 8.95 -25.14
N VAL A 144 4.09 7.76 -25.05
CA VAL A 144 4.70 6.61 -24.34
C VAL A 144 6.04 6.22 -24.97
N GLY A 145 6.11 6.16 -26.30
CA GLY A 145 7.35 5.83 -27.00
C GLY A 145 8.46 6.84 -26.76
N ASP A 146 8.15 8.15 -26.75
CA ASP A 146 9.10 9.21 -26.44
C ASP A 146 9.67 9.08 -25.03
N GLN A 147 8.83 8.81 -24.03
CA GLN A 147 9.25 8.60 -22.64
C GLN A 147 10.19 7.40 -22.49
N ILE A 148 9.89 6.28 -23.18
CA ILE A 148 10.74 5.07 -23.15
C ILE A 148 12.10 5.35 -23.77
N ILE A 149 12.14 6.04 -24.92
CA ILE A 149 13.39 6.35 -25.62
C ILE A 149 14.23 7.32 -24.79
N ALA A 150 13.61 8.35 -24.22
CA ALA A 150 14.29 9.31 -23.35
C ALA A 150 14.88 8.64 -22.10
N ALA A 151 14.17 7.68 -21.48
CA ALA A 151 14.69 6.96 -20.31
C ALA A 151 15.86 6.01 -20.63
N ALA A 152 15.91 5.50 -21.86
CA ALA A 152 16.94 4.56 -22.31
C ALA A 152 18.17 5.25 -22.91
N SER A 153 18.01 6.46 -23.44
CA SER A 153 19.08 7.19 -24.12
C SER A 153 19.87 8.05 -23.15
N GLU A 154 21.17 7.81 -23.03
CA GLU A 154 22.09 8.68 -22.26
C GLU A 154 22.72 9.79 -23.12
N VAL A 155 22.47 9.76 -24.43
CA VAL A 155 23.10 10.65 -25.42
C VAL A 155 22.04 11.53 -26.08
N ALA A 156 22.23 12.84 -26.04
CA ALA A 156 21.45 13.78 -26.83
C ALA A 156 21.84 13.60 -28.32
N HIS A 157 20.89 13.18 -29.14
CA HIS A 157 21.08 13.12 -30.58
C HIS A 157 20.84 14.52 -31.17
N ASP A 158 21.89 15.12 -31.75
CA ASP A 158 21.81 16.44 -32.40
C ASP A 158 20.99 16.38 -33.72
N GLU A 159 20.83 15.20 -34.31
CA GLU A 159 20.08 15.02 -35.56
C GLU A 159 18.60 14.66 -35.31
N PRO A 160 17.66 15.27 -36.06
CA PRO A 160 16.26 14.90 -36.03
C PRO A 160 16.02 13.42 -36.37
N GLY A 161 15.49 12.67 -35.41
CA GLY A 161 15.15 11.27 -35.62
C GLY A 161 13.87 11.09 -36.43
N ARG A 162 13.77 9.96 -37.14
CA ARG A 162 12.56 9.60 -37.89
C ARG A 162 11.48 9.07 -36.95
N LEU A 163 10.23 9.38 -37.29
CA LEU A 163 9.05 8.87 -36.58
C LEU A 163 8.21 8.00 -37.52
N SER A 164 7.87 6.78 -37.11
CA SER A 164 6.99 5.91 -37.91
C SER A 164 5.52 6.27 -37.71
N ALA A 165 4.71 6.12 -38.78
CA ALA A 165 3.29 6.50 -38.75
C ALA A 165 2.43 5.67 -37.77
N ASP A 166 2.88 4.46 -37.44
CA ASP A 166 2.25 3.54 -36.48
C ASP A 166 2.86 3.64 -35.07
N GLY A 167 3.89 4.47 -34.87
CA GLY A 167 4.59 4.64 -33.60
C GLY A 167 5.43 3.44 -33.17
N SER A 168 5.67 2.47 -34.06
CA SER A 168 6.53 1.30 -33.77
C SER A 168 8.01 1.63 -33.69
N THR A 169 8.46 2.71 -34.34
CA THR A 169 9.86 3.14 -34.40
C THR A 169 9.96 4.66 -34.21
N MET A 170 10.88 5.11 -33.36
CA MET A 170 11.23 6.53 -33.19
C MET A 170 12.75 6.66 -33.00
N GLN A 171 13.37 7.64 -33.67
CA GLN A 171 14.83 7.78 -33.76
C GLN A 171 15.55 6.49 -34.20
N ASP A 172 14.95 5.75 -35.14
CA ASP A 172 15.44 4.44 -35.62
C ASP A 172 15.52 3.34 -34.53
N MET A 173 14.97 3.60 -33.34
CA MET A 173 14.83 2.65 -32.25
C MET A 173 13.37 2.19 -32.12
N LYS A 174 13.17 0.92 -31.72
CA LYS A 174 11.83 0.43 -31.37
C LYS A 174 11.65 0.47 -29.85
N PRO A 175 10.62 1.15 -29.32
CA PRO A 175 10.33 1.11 -27.89
C PRO A 175 10.15 -0.31 -27.35
N ALA A 176 9.62 -1.24 -28.17
CA ALA A 176 9.52 -2.66 -27.81
C ALA A 176 10.89 -3.31 -27.56
N ASP A 177 11.87 -3.04 -28.42
CA ASP A 177 13.22 -3.61 -28.30
C ASP A 177 13.94 -3.04 -27.06
N ILE A 178 13.72 -1.75 -26.76
CA ILE A 178 14.24 -1.10 -25.54
C ILE A 178 13.63 -1.75 -24.29
N LEU A 179 12.32 -1.96 -24.26
CA LEU A 179 11.63 -2.61 -23.13
C LEU A 179 12.07 -4.06 -22.94
N ASN A 180 12.36 -4.78 -24.04
CA ASN A 180 12.86 -6.16 -23.99
C ASN A 180 14.32 -6.22 -23.52
N GLY A 181 15.16 -5.27 -23.92
CA GLY A 181 16.57 -5.23 -23.55
C GLY A 181 16.84 -4.68 -22.16
N THR A 182 16.20 -3.56 -21.81
CA THR A 182 16.40 -2.87 -20.52
C THR A 182 15.48 -3.42 -19.42
N GLY A 183 14.32 -3.95 -19.80
CA GLY A 183 13.27 -4.40 -18.88
C GLY A 183 12.30 -3.27 -18.50
N LEU A 184 11.01 -3.62 -18.38
CA LEU A 184 9.95 -2.67 -17.97
C LEU A 184 10.25 -2.07 -16.59
N THR A 185 10.75 -2.88 -15.66
CA THR A 185 11.05 -2.45 -14.28
C THR A 185 12.11 -1.36 -14.22
N ALA A 186 13.19 -1.48 -15.00
CA ALA A 186 14.24 -0.48 -15.02
C ALA A 186 13.78 0.85 -15.62
N ILE A 187 12.98 0.80 -16.71
CA ILE A 187 12.40 1.99 -17.33
C ILE A 187 11.38 2.67 -16.40
N ALA A 188 10.46 1.89 -15.83
CA ALA A 188 9.47 2.40 -14.89
C ALA A 188 10.12 3.04 -13.66
N ASN A 189 11.22 2.47 -13.13
CA ASN A 189 11.98 3.07 -12.04
C ASN A 189 12.60 4.42 -12.41
N LYS A 190 13.20 4.55 -13.61
CA LYS A 190 13.76 5.81 -14.11
C LYS A 190 12.70 6.90 -14.29
N LEU A 191 11.52 6.50 -14.75
CA LEU A 191 10.38 7.40 -15.02
C LEU A 191 9.44 7.57 -13.81
N HIS A 192 9.76 6.94 -12.69
CA HIS A 192 8.93 6.87 -11.49
C HIS A 192 7.49 6.37 -11.75
N TRP A 193 7.31 5.50 -12.73
CA TRP A 193 6.03 4.85 -12.99
C TRP A 193 5.80 3.69 -12.02
N ALA A 194 4.57 3.57 -11.52
CA ALA A 194 4.17 2.41 -10.74
C ALA A 194 4.12 1.17 -11.64
N ILE A 195 4.51 0.01 -11.11
CA ILE A 195 4.36 -1.28 -11.79
C ILE A 195 3.30 -2.05 -11.02
N ARG A 196 2.37 -2.63 -11.75
CA ARG A 196 1.46 -3.63 -11.20
C ARG A 196 2.27 -4.90 -10.98
N ASP A 197 2.59 -5.14 -9.73
CA ASP A 197 3.04 -6.44 -9.24
C ASP A 197 1.81 -7.32 -8.95
N ASP A 198 2.02 -8.63 -8.77
CA ASP A 198 0.95 -9.60 -8.47
C ASP A 198 0.22 -9.30 -7.15
N ASP A 199 0.75 -8.39 -6.32
CA ASP A 199 0.22 -8.03 -5.00
C ASP A 199 -0.90 -6.96 -5.01
N LEU A 200 -1.55 -6.71 -6.15
CA LEU A 200 -2.74 -5.87 -6.13
C LEU A 200 -3.89 -6.64 -5.46
N PRO A 201 -4.60 -6.03 -4.50
CA PRO A 201 -5.79 -6.62 -3.90
C PRO A 201 -6.77 -7.12 -4.98
N GLU A 202 -7.38 -8.29 -4.75
CA GLU A 202 -8.21 -8.96 -5.76
C GLU A 202 -9.53 -8.21 -6.01
N ASP A 203 -10.01 -7.50 -4.99
CA ASP A 203 -11.22 -6.71 -5.04
C ASP A 203 -11.13 -5.32 -4.35
N ASP A 204 -12.17 -4.52 -4.57
CA ASP A 204 -12.29 -3.17 -4.03
C ASP A 204 -12.32 -3.15 -2.50
N ASP A 205 -12.85 -4.18 -1.86
CA ASP A 205 -12.97 -4.24 -0.41
C ASP A 205 -11.63 -4.57 0.24
N GLU A 206 -10.88 -5.55 -0.27
CA GLU A 206 -9.49 -5.79 0.12
C GLU A 206 -8.62 -4.56 -0.09
N MET A 207 -8.81 -3.84 -1.22
CA MET A 207 -8.10 -2.60 -1.49
C MET A 207 -8.42 -1.53 -0.46
N LYS A 208 -9.68 -1.35 -0.08
CA LYS A 208 -10.07 -0.43 1.00
C LYS A 208 -9.40 -0.81 2.31
N HIS A 209 -9.43 -2.10 2.69
CA HIS A 209 -8.82 -2.56 3.93
C HIS A 209 -7.31 -2.34 3.95
N SER A 210 -6.63 -2.58 2.83
CA SER A 210 -5.20 -2.33 2.65
C SER A 210 -4.88 -0.83 2.77
N ILE A 211 -5.63 0.04 2.10
CA ILE A 211 -5.43 1.50 2.18
C ILE A 211 -5.66 2.02 3.59
N ILE A 212 -6.73 1.60 4.25
CA ILE A 212 -7.03 2.01 5.63
C ILE A 212 -5.91 1.56 6.58
N ALA A 213 -5.40 0.33 6.41
CA ALA A 213 -4.26 -0.16 7.18
C ALA A 213 -3.01 0.69 6.94
N MET A 214 -2.67 1.01 5.69
CA MET A 214 -1.54 1.89 5.34
C MET A 214 -1.70 3.27 5.97
N LEU A 215 -2.88 3.87 5.88
CA LEU A 215 -3.15 5.20 6.41
C LEU A 215 -3.17 5.23 7.95
N SER A 216 -3.32 4.11 8.63
CA SER A 216 -3.27 4.07 10.09
C SER A 216 -1.94 4.60 10.65
N VAL A 217 -0.85 4.59 9.88
CA VAL A 217 0.46 5.11 10.29
C VAL A 217 0.44 6.61 10.66
N PHE A 218 -0.47 7.39 10.07
CA PHE A 218 -0.60 8.83 10.37
C PHE A 218 -1.76 9.15 11.31
N GLU A 219 -2.41 8.14 11.90
CA GLU A 219 -3.51 8.37 12.83
C GLU A 219 -3.01 9.14 14.08
N PRO A 220 -3.63 10.29 14.42
CA PRO A 220 -3.09 11.25 15.39
C PRO A 220 -3.26 10.89 16.87
N GLN A 221 -3.99 9.83 17.20
CA GLN A 221 -4.21 9.32 18.56
C GLN A 221 -3.58 7.94 18.77
N ASP A 222 -2.59 7.59 17.95
CA ASP A 222 -1.87 6.32 18.02
C ASP A 222 -2.79 5.09 17.87
N ALA A 223 -3.94 5.21 17.19
CA ALA A 223 -4.81 4.07 16.88
C ALA A 223 -4.01 2.99 16.13
N LEU A 224 -4.19 1.73 16.55
CA LEU A 224 -3.61 0.60 15.82
C LEU A 224 -4.41 0.32 14.54
N PRO A 225 -3.83 -0.36 13.53
CA PRO A 225 -4.52 -0.64 12.27
C PRO A 225 -5.91 -1.29 12.46
N GLY A 226 -6.03 -2.25 13.38
CA GLY A 226 -7.31 -2.92 13.67
C GLY A 226 -8.37 -1.99 14.28
N GLU A 227 -7.96 -1.07 15.14
CA GLU A 227 -8.87 -0.09 15.78
C GLU A 227 -9.28 1.02 14.80
N PHE A 228 -8.36 1.42 13.93
CA PHE A 228 -8.61 2.43 12.90
C PHE A 228 -9.64 1.95 11.86
N LYS A 229 -9.72 0.64 11.62
CA LYS A 229 -10.74 0.00 10.78
C LYS A 229 -12.15 0.07 11.38
N CYS A 230 -12.31 0.27 12.70
CA CYS A 230 -13.59 0.29 13.40
C CYS A 230 -13.83 1.63 14.11
N PRO A 231 -14.33 2.66 13.40
CA PRO A 231 -14.45 4.03 13.92
C PRO A 231 -15.58 4.26 14.92
N GLU A 232 -16.34 3.23 15.32
CA GLU A 232 -17.52 3.33 16.18
C GLU A 232 -17.22 3.71 17.64
N SER A 233 -15.97 4.06 17.99
CA SER A 233 -15.63 4.54 19.33
C SER A 233 -16.23 5.93 19.59
N PRO A 234 -17.15 6.08 20.56
CA PRO A 234 -17.71 7.39 20.93
C PRO A 234 -16.67 8.34 21.54
N LEU A 235 -15.44 7.87 21.78
CA LEU A 235 -14.32 8.61 22.37
C LEU A 235 -13.31 9.16 21.34
N ALA A 236 -13.53 8.95 20.04
CA ALA A 236 -12.63 9.49 19.01
C ALA A 236 -12.59 11.03 19.06
N SER A 237 -11.39 11.59 19.15
CA SER A 237 -11.21 13.05 19.11
C SER A 237 -11.74 13.65 17.81
N GLU A 238 -12.02 14.96 17.82
CA GLU A 238 -12.35 15.69 16.59
C GLU A 238 -11.27 15.50 15.52
N ARG A 239 -10.00 15.50 15.91
CA ARG A 239 -8.87 15.30 14.99
C ARG A 239 -8.90 13.90 14.36
N SER A 240 -9.15 12.85 15.13
CA SER A 240 -9.26 11.48 14.60
C SER A 240 -10.48 11.31 13.69
N LYS A 241 -11.62 11.93 14.03
CA LYS A 241 -12.81 11.94 13.15
C LYS A 241 -12.51 12.61 11.81
N LYS A 242 -11.82 13.77 11.83
CA LYS A 242 -11.41 14.45 10.59
C LYS A 242 -10.38 13.66 9.79
N TYR A 243 -9.48 12.95 10.47
CA TYR A 243 -8.54 12.06 9.80
C TYR A 243 -9.25 10.87 9.13
N LEU A 244 -10.27 10.29 9.78
CA LEU A 244 -11.09 9.23 9.21
C LEU A 244 -11.88 9.71 7.97
N GLU A 245 -12.49 10.91 8.02
CA GLU A 245 -13.15 11.51 6.86
C GLU A 245 -12.18 11.68 5.68
N PHE A 246 -10.94 12.11 5.96
CA PHE A 246 -9.88 12.21 4.95
C PHE A 246 -9.46 10.85 4.40
N ALA A 247 -9.25 9.87 5.29
CA ALA A 247 -8.83 8.52 4.92
C ALA A 247 -9.90 7.82 4.06
N ASP A 248 -11.18 8.00 4.38
CA ASP A 248 -12.29 7.48 3.58
C ASP A 248 -12.31 8.10 2.18
N LEU A 249 -12.24 9.44 2.10
CA LEU A 249 -12.18 10.13 0.81
C LEU A 249 -10.98 9.66 -0.02
N PHE A 250 -9.81 9.56 0.60
CA PHE A 250 -8.59 9.08 -0.05
C PHE A 250 -8.76 7.66 -0.57
N THR A 251 -9.33 6.78 0.24
CA THR A 251 -9.61 5.39 -0.10
C THR A 251 -10.51 5.31 -1.33
N GLN A 252 -11.60 6.09 -1.38
CA GLN A 252 -12.49 6.12 -2.55
C GLN A 252 -11.79 6.53 -3.85
N TYR A 253 -10.80 7.43 -3.80
CA TYR A 253 -10.00 7.80 -4.97
C TYR A 253 -9.01 6.72 -5.35
N ALA A 254 -8.30 6.14 -4.37
CA ALA A 254 -7.31 5.10 -4.62
C ALA A 254 -7.94 3.79 -5.13
N THR A 255 -9.16 3.44 -4.70
CA THR A 255 -9.90 2.30 -5.28
C THR A 255 -10.23 2.51 -6.76
N LYS A 256 -10.52 3.75 -7.18
CA LYS A 256 -10.80 4.07 -8.60
C LYS A 256 -9.55 4.21 -9.45
N ASP A 257 -8.42 4.49 -8.83
CA ASP A 257 -7.13 4.65 -9.49
C ASP A 257 -6.07 3.74 -8.84
N PRO A 258 -5.89 2.51 -9.35
CA PRO A 258 -4.86 1.59 -8.85
C PRO A 258 -3.44 2.19 -8.91
N GLY A 259 -3.19 3.17 -9.80
CA GLY A 259 -1.92 3.88 -9.85
C GLY A 259 -1.67 4.69 -8.57
N LEU A 260 -2.70 5.34 -8.04
CA LEU A 260 -2.63 6.06 -6.76
C LEU A 260 -2.36 5.08 -5.61
N TYR A 261 -3.04 3.93 -5.56
CA TYR A 261 -2.79 2.88 -4.57
C TYR A 261 -1.31 2.45 -4.58
N LEU A 262 -0.77 2.10 -5.75
CA LEU A 262 0.62 1.64 -5.88
C LEU A 262 1.63 2.73 -5.48
N GLN A 263 1.37 3.99 -5.84
CA GLN A 263 2.23 5.10 -5.42
C GLN A 263 2.22 5.27 -3.90
N VAL A 264 1.06 5.15 -3.26
CA VAL A 264 0.93 5.24 -1.80
C VAL A 264 1.65 4.10 -1.12
N ARG A 265 1.48 2.86 -1.60
CA ARG A 265 2.20 1.68 -1.08
C ARG A 265 3.71 1.83 -1.20
N LYS A 266 4.20 2.49 -2.24
CA LYS A 266 5.63 2.81 -2.39
C LYS A 266 6.11 3.86 -1.39
N ILE A 267 5.26 4.81 -0.99
CA ILE A 267 5.57 5.83 0.01
C ILE A 267 5.47 5.26 1.43
N ILE A 268 4.45 4.43 1.68
CA ILE A 268 4.13 3.79 2.95
C ILE A 268 4.49 2.31 2.82
N ASP A 269 5.77 2.03 2.72
CA ASP A 269 6.26 0.66 2.54
C ASP A 269 6.00 -0.22 3.78
N PRO A 270 5.94 -1.57 3.63
CA PRO A 270 5.68 -2.48 4.75
C PRO A 270 6.65 -2.32 5.93
N SER A 271 7.91 -2.01 5.67
CA SER A 271 8.92 -1.76 6.70
C SER A 271 8.59 -0.50 7.52
N PHE A 272 8.17 0.58 6.86
CA PHE A 272 7.69 1.79 7.53
C PHE A 272 6.45 1.51 8.38
N GLN A 273 5.47 0.76 7.85
CA GLN A 273 4.24 0.39 8.56
C GLN A 273 4.55 -0.41 9.84
N SER A 274 5.39 -1.44 9.72
CA SER A 274 5.83 -2.27 10.86
C SER A 274 6.53 -1.43 11.92
N ARG A 275 7.45 -0.55 11.53
CA ARG A 275 8.14 0.34 12.48
C ARG A 275 7.14 1.20 13.26
N VAL A 276 6.24 1.90 12.56
CA VAL A 276 5.25 2.78 13.21
C VAL A 276 4.28 1.98 14.08
N PHE A 277 3.87 0.78 13.66
CA PHE A 277 3.05 -0.11 14.48
C PHE A 277 3.72 -0.42 15.81
N PHE A 278 5.00 -0.84 15.79
CA PHE A 278 5.71 -1.17 17.02
C PHE A 278 6.04 0.06 17.88
N GLU A 279 6.29 1.22 17.29
CA GLU A 279 6.39 2.49 18.04
C GLU A 279 5.09 2.77 18.82
N LYS A 280 3.93 2.61 18.17
CA LYS A 280 2.61 2.76 18.84
C LYS A 280 2.39 1.72 19.93
N ILE A 281 2.80 0.46 19.71
CA ILE A 281 2.71 -0.61 20.71
C ILE A 281 3.57 -0.29 21.93
N GLU A 282 4.84 0.10 21.73
CA GLU A 282 5.75 0.45 22.82
C GLU A 282 5.21 1.62 23.65
N ASP A 283 4.70 2.67 22.99
CA ASP A 283 4.05 3.80 23.66
C ASP A 283 2.82 3.37 24.46
N ARG A 284 2.00 2.48 23.91
CA ARG A 284 0.80 1.96 24.61
C ARG A 284 1.16 1.07 25.80
N ILE A 285 2.19 0.25 25.68
CA ILE A 285 2.74 -0.53 26.81
C ILE A 285 3.17 0.44 27.93
N ALA A 286 3.96 1.46 27.59
CA ALA A 286 4.42 2.45 28.56
C ALA A 286 3.25 3.23 29.21
N LYS A 287 2.29 3.73 28.41
CA LYS A 287 1.09 4.42 28.88
C LYS A 287 0.24 3.53 29.80
N THR A 288 0.07 2.25 29.45
CA THR A 288 -0.69 1.27 30.25
C THR A 288 -0.08 1.09 31.63
N PHE A 289 1.24 0.85 31.72
CA PHE A 289 1.89 0.72 33.02
C PHE A 289 1.89 2.03 33.82
N ASN A 290 2.17 3.17 33.17
CA ASN A 290 2.16 4.47 33.84
C ASN A 290 0.79 4.84 34.38
N ALA A 291 -0.29 4.52 33.65
CA ALA A 291 -1.66 4.77 34.09
C ALA A 291 -2.02 3.91 35.32
N LEU A 292 -1.57 2.66 35.36
CA LEU A 292 -1.73 1.82 36.56
C LEU A 292 -0.92 2.37 37.74
N ASP A 293 0.35 2.75 37.52
CA ASP A 293 1.20 3.31 38.58
C ASP A 293 0.61 4.64 39.12
N GLU A 294 0.04 5.48 38.24
CA GLU A 294 -0.68 6.69 38.62
C GLU A 294 -1.94 6.38 39.43
N TYR A 295 -2.74 5.39 39.00
CA TYR A 295 -3.92 4.94 39.72
C TYR A 295 -3.59 4.42 41.11
N ILE A 296 -2.54 3.60 41.25
CA ILE A 296 -2.06 3.10 42.55
C ILE A 296 -1.65 4.27 43.45
N THR A 297 -0.92 5.24 42.90
CA THR A 297 -0.35 6.36 43.68
C THR A 297 -1.42 7.37 44.11
N LYS A 298 -2.33 7.74 43.20
CA LYS A 298 -3.27 8.86 43.41
C LYS A 298 -4.69 8.41 43.68
N GLY A 299 -5.00 7.14 43.46
CA GLY A 299 -6.35 6.62 43.44
C GLY A 299 -7.10 7.01 42.17
N PRO A 300 -8.41 6.71 42.11
CA PRO A 300 -9.26 7.16 41.02
C PRO A 300 -9.25 8.69 40.98
N THR A 301 -8.61 9.25 39.96
CA THR A 301 -8.63 10.69 39.70
C THR A 301 -10.09 11.13 39.56
N ASN A 302 -10.51 12.22 40.22
CA ASN A 302 -11.87 12.78 40.21
C ASN A 302 -12.35 13.30 38.83
N ALA A 303 -11.91 12.72 37.72
CA ALA A 303 -12.58 12.88 36.44
C ALA A 303 -13.86 12.05 36.53
N SER A 304 -15.02 12.68 36.26
CA SER A 304 -16.33 12.11 35.86
C SER A 304 -16.72 10.68 36.30
N PRO A 305 -17.99 10.39 36.66
CA PRO A 305 -18.51 9.01 36.78
C PRO A 305 -18.21 8.09 35.58
N ASP A 306 -17.90 8.66 34.42
CA ASP A 306 -17.51 7.97 33.17
C ASP A 306 -15.99 7.91 32.91
N ALA A 307 -15.14 8.45 33.78
CA ALA A 307 -13.70 8.32 33.60
C ALA A 307 -13.29 6.87 33.90
N LEU A 308 -12.75 6.20 32.88
CA LEU A 308 -12.22 4.85 32.96
C LEU A 308 -11.27 4.73 34.16
N ARG A 309 -11.67 3.94 35.16
CA ARG A 309 -10.79 3.53 36.26
C ARG A 309 -9.69 2.64 35.66
N PHE A 310 -8.43 3.03 35.84
CA PHE A 310 -7.30 2.26 35.35
C PHE A 310 -6.72 1.36 36.45
N ASP A 311 -7.57 0.48 36.98
CA ASP A 311 -7.23 -0.49 38.01
C ASP A 311 -6.49 -1.72 37.44
N VAL A 312 -6.06 -2.63 38.31
CA VAL A 312 -5.37 -3.88 37.91
C VAL A 312 -6.15 -4.70 36.87
N PRO A 313 -7.47 -4.97 37.01
CA PRO A 313 -8.24 -5.67 35.98
C PRO A 313 -8.26 -4.94 34.63
N SER A 314 -8.43 -3.62 34.64
CA SER A 314 -8.43 -2.81 33.40
C SER A 314 -7.07 -2.81 32.71
N CYS A 315 -5.99 -2.73 33.50
CA CYS A 315 -4.62 -2.87 33.01
C CYS A 315 -4.37 -4.26 32.41
N ALA A 316 -4.78 -5.33 33.10
CA ALA A 316 -4.67 -6.70 32.61
C ALA A 316 -5.40 -6.88 31.27
N LYS A 317 -6.64 -6.39 31.17
CA LYS A 317 -7.41 -6.42 29.92
C LYS A 317 -6.70 -5.69 28.78
N GLN A 318 -6.14 -4.50 29.05
CA GLN A 318 -5.43 -3.71 28.05
C GLN A 318 -4.14 -4.41 27.58
N LEU A 319 -3.38 -5.01 28.50
CA LEU A 319 -2.18 -5.77 28.15
C LEU A 319 -2.51 -7.01 27.31
N THR A 320 -3.58 -7.74 27.63
CA THR A 320 -4.05 -8.86 26.80
C THR A 320 -4.44 -8.42 25.40
N ALA A 321 -5.14 -7.29 25.27
CA ALA A 321 -5.48 -6.73 23.95
C ALA A 321 -4.22 -6.33 23.15
N LEU A 322 -3.19 -5.80 23.80
CA LEU A 322 -1.92 -5.48 23.14
C LEU A 322 -1.18 -6.75 22.68
N VAL A 323 -1.16 -7.80 23.49
CA VAL A 323 -0.57 -9.09 23.10
C VAL A 323 -1.28 -9.68 21.88
N GLN A 324 -2.61 -9.65 21.88
CA GLN A 324 -3.41 -10.10 20.74
C GLN A 324 -3.11 -9.28 19.48
N ALA A 325 -3.05 -7.94 19.60
CA ALA A 325 -2.72 -7.08 18.47
C ALA A 325 -1.32 -7.34 17.90
N ILE A 326 -0.33 -7.63 18.75
CA ILE A 326 1.03 -8.00 18.31
C ILE A 326 1.02 -9.32 17.54
N ASP A 327 0.33 -10.35 18.04
CA ASP A 327 0.26 -11.65 17.39
C ASP A 327 -0.48 -11.57 16.06
N GLU A 328 -1.66 -10.93 16.02
CA GLU A 328 -2.43 -10.72 14.79
C GLU A 328 -1.64 -9.97 13.72
N PHE A 329 -0.90 -8.92 14.10
CA PHE A 329 -0.05 -8.17 13.17
C PHE A 329 1.08 -9.05 12.63
N TYR A 330 1.74 -9.83 13.50
CA TYR A 330 2.81 -10.73 13.07
C TYR A 330 2.30 -11.81 12.11
N GLN A 331 1.17 -12.45 12.40
CA GLN A 331 0.59 -13.47 11.51
C GLN A 331 0.27 -12.90 10.12
N GLN A 332 -0.33 -11.69 10.07
CA GLN A 332 -0.61 -11.02 8.80
C GLN A 332 0.66 -10.78 7.97
N GLN A 333 1.75 -10.36 8.60
CA GLN A 333 3.01 -10.13 7.90
C GLN A 333 3.68 -11.42 7.40
N VAL A 334 3.52 -12.54 8.13
CA VAL A 334 4.04 -13.83 7.69
C VAL A 334 3.33 -14.35 6.45
N ASP A 335 2.03 -14.07 6.33
CA ASP A 335 1.25 -14.42 5.14
C ASP A 335 1.64 -13.55 3.92
N ASP A 336 2.02 -12.29 4.15
CA ASP A 336 2.30 -11.31 3.09
C ASP A 336 3.77 -11.26 2.61
N ASP A 337 4.77 -11.49 3.49
CA ASP A 337 6.20 -11.38 3.15
C ASP A 337 7.06 -12.44 3.89
N PRO A 338 7.87 -13.26 3.20
CA PRO A 338 8.75 -14.22 3.86
C PRO A 338 9.91 -13.58 4.68
N ASP A 339 10.31 -12.33 4.44
CA ASP A 339 11.37 -11.65 5.20
C ASP A 339 10.82 -10.91 6.44
N THR A 340 10.13 -11.65 7.31
CA THR A 340 9.54 -11.13 8.55
C THR A 340 10.52 -10.94 9.70
N ARG A 341 11.83 -11.04 9.46
CA ARG A 341 12.81 -11.13 10.55
C ARG A 341 12.83 -9.89 11.46
N ASP A 342 12.78 -8.69 10.89
CA ASP A 342 12.72 -7.44 11.68
C ASP A 342 11.42 -7.37 12.49
N VAL A 343 10.30 -7.78 11.89
CA VAL A 343 8.97 -7.85 12.53
C VAL A 343 9.00 -8.81 13.72
N ALA A 344 9.56 -10.00 13.54
CA ALA A 344 9.74 -11.00 14.59
C ALA A 344 10.56 -10.47 15.77
N VAL A 345 11.66 -9.75 15.49
CA VAL A 345 12.52 -9.16 16.53
C VAL A 345 11.75 -8.11 17.34
N ARG A 346 10.98 -7.23 16.67
CA ARG A 346 10.17 -6.21 17.34
C ARG A 346 9.01 -6.81 18.14
N ALA A 347 8.33 -7.81 17.58
CA ALA A 347 7.28 -8.55 18.28
C ALA A 347 7.83 -9.21 19.55
N ALA A 348 8.98 -9.89 19.44
CA ALA A 348 9.66 -10.49 20.59
C ALA A 348 10.01 -9.43 21.64
N ALA A 349 10.56 -8.28 21.24
CA ALA A 349 10.91 -7.21 22.15
C ALA A 349 9.70 -6.66 22.92
N ALA A 350 8.58 -6.40 22.23
CA ALA A 350 7.34 -5.91 22.85
C ALA A 350 6.75 -6.94 23.82
N LEU A 351 6.64 -8.20 23.41
CA LEU A 351 6.10 -9.31 24.22
C LEU A 351 6.96 -9.57 25.46
N VAL A 352 8.28 -9.64 25.30
CA VAL A 352 9.22 -9.81 26.42
C VAL A 352 9.13 -8.62 27.39
N THR A 353 8.98 -7.40 26.88
CA THR A 353 8.82 -6.20 27.73
C THR A 353 7.54 -6.26 28.56
N ILE A 354 6.41 -6.69 27.97
CA ILE A 354 5.16 -6.91 28.70
C ILE A 354 5.38 -7.95 29.79
N LEU A 355 5.96 -9.11 29.45
CA LEU A 355 6.16 -10.20 30.41
C LEU A 355 7.10 -9.79 31.55
N ASP A 356 8.22 -9.14 31.26
CA ASP A 356 9.18 -8.69 32.27
C ASP A 356 8.51 -7.77 33.30
N ARG A 357 7.80 -6.74 32.81
CA ARG A 357 7.10 -5.75 33.66
C ARG A 357 5.94 -6.33 34.45
N VAL A 358 5.26 -7.36 33.93
CA VAL A 358 4.23 -8.11 34.67
C VAL A 358 4.86 -8.95 35.78
N THR A 359 5.97 -9.63 35.49
CA THR A 359 6.68 -10.44 36.49
C THR A 359 7.30 -9.62 37.62
N ASP A 360 7.66 -8.36 37.37
CA ASP A 360 8.09 -7.42 38.42
C ASP A 360 6.98 -6.99 39.38
N ARG A 361 5.71 -7.18 38.98
CA ARG A 361 4.53 -6.76 39.74
C ARG A 361 3.83 -7.92 40.43
N ASN A 362 4.58 -8.92 40.87
CA ASN A 362 4.07 -10.01 41.70
C ASN A 362 3.96 -9.60 43.18
N VAL A 363 3.18 -8.56 43.42
CA VAL A 363 2.89 -7.98 44.75
C VAL A 363 1.46 -7.48 44.77
N ASN A 364 0.91 -7.29 45.97
CA ASN A 364 -0.38 -6.63 46.11
C ASN A 364 -0.21 -5.13 45.79
N ALA A 365 -0.77 -4.71 44.65
CA ALA A 365 -0.69 -3.34 44.13
C ALA A 365 -1.32 -2.31 45.06
N TYR A 366 -2.20 -2.73 45.98
CA TYR A 366 -2.95 -1.84 46.87
C TYR A 366 -2.61 -2.02 48.36
N GLU A 367 -1.48 -2.63 48.70
CA GLU A 367 -1.09 -2.86 50.10
C GLU A 367 -0.80 -1.54 50.84
N ASP A 368 -0.14 -0.59 50.16
CA ASP A 368 0.37 0.66 50.74
C ASP A 368 -0.40 1.92 50.29
N ILE A 369 -1.64 1.79 49.80
CA ILE A 369 -2.38 2.94 49.25
C ILE A 369 -2.84 3.92 50.34
N THR A 370 -2.83 5.21 50.01
CA THR A 370 -3.17 6.29 50.96
C THR A 370 -4.56 6.88 50.77
N TRP A 371 -5.28 6.48 49.72
CA TRP A 371 -6.53 7.11 49.27
C TRP A 371 -7.79 6.35 49.70
N GLY A 372 -7.66 5.41 50.66
CA GLY A 372 -8.79 4.92 51.47
C GLY A 372 -9.72 3.91 50.80
N MET A 373 -9.27 3.23 49.75
CA MET A 373 -10.00 2.07 49.19
C MET A 373 -9.76 0.83 50.05
N GLU A 374 -10.80 0.02 50.21
CA GLU A 374 -10.68 -1.32 50.75
C GLU A 374 -9.98 -2.21 49.71
N THR A 375 -8.83 -2.76 50.07
CA THR A 375 -8.07 -3.67 49.21
C THR A 375 -8.96 -4.85 48.81
N PRO A 376 -9.17 -5.10 47.50
CA PRO A 376 -9.94 -6.25 47.04
C PRO A 376 -9.44 -7.56 47.64
N SER A 377 -10.37 -8.45 48.01
CA SER A 377 -10.02 -9.75 48.60
C SER A 377 -9.53 -10.76 47.57
N ASP A 378 -9.93 -10.61 46.31
CA ASP A 378 -9.48 -11.47 45.21
C ASP A 378 -8.08 -11.04 44.74
N PRO A 379 -7.07 -11.92 44.79
CA PRO A 379 -5.73 -11.63 44.26
C PRO A 379 -5.70 -11.21 42.78
N VAL A 380 -6.69 -11.61 41.97
CA VAL A 380 -6.82 -11.19 40.56
C VAL A 380 -7.08 -9.69 40.45
N GLU A 381 -7.78 -9.12 41.42
CA GLU A 381 -8.18 -7.72 41.39
C GLU A 381 -7.10 -6.80 41.97
N ASN A 382 -6.12 -7.35 42.71
CA ASN A 382 -5.09 -6.58 43.41
C ASN A 382 -3.64 -6.91 43.03
N ASN A 383 -3.37 -7.99 42.27
CA ASN A 383 -2.04 -8.37 41.85
C ASN A 383 -2.02 -8.66 40.34
N LEU A 384 -1.28 -7.82 39.58
CA LEU A 384 -1.22 -7.90 38.12
C LEU A 384 -0.60 -9.20 37.62
N PHE A 385 0.41 -9.72 38.33
CA PHE A 385 0.99 -11.02 38.02
C PHE A 385 -0.05 -12.14 38.18
N VAL A 386 -0.83 -12.12 39.26
CA VAL A 386 -1.87 -13.13 39.47
C VAL A 386 -2.95 -13.04 38.41
N ALA A 387 -3.36 -11.82 38.03
CA ALA A 387 -4.39 -11.59 37.02
C ALA A 387 -4.02 -12.14 35.63
N LEU A 388 -2.74 -12.09 35.24
CA LEU A 388 -2.28 -12.45 33.90
C LEU A 388 -1.54 -13.79 33.82
N VAL A 389 -0.93 -14.24 34.92
CA VAL A 389 -0.10 -15.44 34.99
C VAL A 389 -0.60 -16.41 36.07
N GLY A 390 -0.92 -15.91 37.26
CA GLY A 390 -1.23 -16.74 38.44
C GLY A 390 -2.53 -17.52 38.36
N THR A 391 -3.55 -17.01 37.67
CA THR A 391 -4.86 -17.69 37.48
C THR A 391 -4.91 -18.59 36.26
N HIS A 392 -3.79 -18.73 35.54
CA HIS A 392 -3.76 -19.45 34.29
C HIS A 392 -3.88 -20.96 34.53
N THR A 393 -5.11 -21.46 34.42
CA THR A 393 -5.46 -22.89 34.55
C THR A 393 -5.72 -23.55 33.21
N ASP A 394 -5.95 -22.76 32.15
CA ASP A 394 -6.24 -23.25 30.81
C ASP A 394 -4.95 -23.42 29.99
N PRO A 395 -4.54 -24.64 29.62
CA PRO A 395 -3.35 -24.86 28.78
C PRO A 395 -3.48 -24.31 27.35
N ALA A 396 -4.66 -23.84 26.91
CA ALA A 396 -4.92 -23.49 25.51
C ALA A 396 -4.43 -22.10 25.07
N SER A 397 -4.27 -21.10 25.96
CA SER A 397 -3.76 -19.77 25.57
C SER A 397 -3.00 -19.06 26.71
N PRO A 398 -1.73 -19.41 26.95
CA PRO A 398 -0.93 -18.87 28.05
C PRO A 398 -0.47 -17.43 27.81
N PHE A 399 -1.38 -16.44 27.87
CA PHE A 399 -1.08 -15.00 27.77
C PHE A 399 0.01 -14.71 26.70
N VAL A 400 1.11 -14.03 27.07
CA VAL A 400 2.24 -13.71 26.18
C VAL A 400 2.94 -14.94 25.58
N LEU A 401 2.89 -16.11 26.22
CA LEU A 401 3.65 -17.28 25.78
C LEU A 401 3.11 -17.89 24.49
N ASP A 402 1.83 -17.73 24.21
CA ASP A 402 1.21 -18.21 22.97
C ASP A 402 1.82 -17.46 21.76
N ALA A 403 1.75 -16.13 21.82
CA ALA A 403 2.38 -15.23 20.84
C ALA A 403 3.91 -15.42 20.77
N LEU A 404 4.61 -15.61 21.89
CA LEU A 404 6.05 -15.88 21.84
C LEU A 404 6.40 -17.24 21.19
N THR A 405 5.49 -18.21 21.24
CA THR A 405 5.71 -19.53 20.63
C THR A 405 5.57 -19.49 19.11
N SER A 406 4.74 -18.57 18.58
CA SER A 406 4.55 -18.38 17.13
C SER A 406 5.77 -17.74 16.45
N LEU A 407 6.63 -17.07 17.21
CA LEU A 407 7.83 -16.40 16.69
C LEU A 407 9.02 -17.34 16.39
N PRO A 408 9.94 -16.95 15.49
CA PRO A 408 11.21 -17.63 15.27
C PRO A 408 12.09 -17.57 16.53
N GLN A 409 12.21 -18.70 17.21
CA GLN A 409 12.88 -18.78 18.53
C GLN A 409 14.34 -18.34 18.51
N GLU A 410 15.02 -18.43 17.37
CA GLU A 410 16.41 -17.96 17.24
C GLU A 410 16.52 -16.45 17.44
N ASP A 411 15.58 -15.67 16.88
CA ASP A 411 15.56 -14.21 17.00
C ASP A 411 15.09 -13.76 18.39
N VAL A 412 14.15 -14.49 19.00
CA VAL A 412 13.75 -14.28 20.40
C VAL A 412 14.95 -14.46 21.33
N HIS A 413 15.71 -15.55 21.18
CA HIS A 413 16.81 -15.89 22.09
C HIS A 413 18.01 -14.96 21.88
N ARG A 414 18.40 -14.71 20.63
CA ARG A 414 19.58 -13.91 20.30
C ARG A 414 19.52 -12.51 20.91
N ASN A 415 18.34 -11.91 20.96
CA ASN A 415 18.17 -10.52 21.37
C ASN A 415 17.72 -10.37 22.83
N HIS A 416 17.03 -11.36 23.41
CA HIS A 416 16.37 -11.21 24.71
C HIS A 416 16.80 -12.20 25.79
N TRP A 417 17.85 -13.00 25.56
CA TRP A 417 18.29 -14.05 26.49
C TRP A 417 18.46 -13.60 27.95
N LEU A 418 19.12 -12.47 28.20
CA LEU A 418 19.37 -11.99 29.56
C LEU A 418 18.07 -11.61 30.29
N ILE A 419 17.12 -11.00 29.58
CA ILE A 419 15.82 -10.63 30.14
C ILE A 419 15.01 -11.90 30.43
N LEU A 420 15.00 -12.86 29.52
CA LEU A 420 14.33 -14.16 29.70
C LEU A 420 14.88 -14.93 30.92
N GLN A 421 16.19 -14.85 31.18
CA GLN A 421 16.77 -15.42 32.41
C GLN A 421 16.28 -14.70 33.67
N GLY A 422 16.18 -13.37 33.64
CA GLY A 422 15.60 -12.58 34.72
C GLY A 422 14.14 -12.95 34.98
N ILE A 423 13.35 -13.06 33.92
CA ILE A 423 11.96 -13.51 33.97
C ILE A 423 11.86 -14.91 34.57
N GLU A 424 12.72 -15.87 34.18
CA GLU A 424 12.71 -17.22 34.74
C GLU A 424 12.91 -17.21 36.26
N GLN A 425 13.82 -16.36 36.75
CA GLN A 425 14.06 -16.21 38.19
C GLN A 425 12.82 -15.68 38.91
N LYS A 426 12.17 -14.65 38.35
CA LYS A 426 10.93 -14.06 38.88
C LYS A 426 9.75 -15.06 38.84
N LEU A 427 9.68 -15.91 37.81
CA LEU A 427 8.66 -16.94 37.65
C LEU A 427 8.81 -18.13 38.62
N ASN A 428 9.95 -18.31 39.29
CA ASN A 428 10.09 -19.34 40.33
C ASN A 428 9.32 -19.02 41.64
N ALA A 429 8.36 -18.09 41.60
CA ALA A 429 7.46 -17.77 42.69
C ALA A 429 6.42 -18.89 42.93
N PRO A 430 5.96 -19.09 44.18
CA PRO A 430 4.93 -20.10 44.49
C PRO A 430 3.60 -19.92 43.77
N GLN A 431 3.30 -18.68 43.33
CA GLN A 431 2.06 -18.31 42.67
C GLN A 431 2.04 -18.63 41.17
N THR A 432 3.17 -19.03 40.59
CA THR A 432 3.25 -19.36 39.16
C THR A 432 2.68 -20.76 38.91
N PRO A 433 1.68 -20.93 38.03
CA PRO A 433 1.16 -22.24 37.68
C PRO A 433 2.25 -23.10 37.05
N ALA A 434 2.34 -24.37 37.46
CA ALA A 434 3.35 -25.30 36.94
C ALA A 434 3.24 -25.49 35.42
N ALA A 435 2.02 -25.42 34.88
CA ALA A 435 1.76 -25.46 33.45
C ALA A 435 2.37 -24.25 32.73
N TYR A 436 2.19 -23.04 33.27
CA TYR A 436 2.77 -21.81 32.73
C TYR A 436 4.31 -21.85 32.74
N MET A 437 4.90 -22.28 33.85
CA MET A 437 6.37 -22.43 33.95
C MET A 437 6.92 -23.46 32.95
N THR A 438 6.17 -24.53 32.70
CA THR A 438 6.53 -25.55 31.69
C THR A 438 6.46 -24.97 30.28
N ALA A 439 5.39 -24.22 29.96
CA ALA A 439 5.25 -23.53 28.68
C ALA A 439 6.37 -22.49 28.47
N PHE A 440 6.70 -21.70 29.49
CA PHE A 440 7.78 -20.73 29.45
C PHE A 440 9.12 -21.41 29.15
N ARG A 441 9.44 -22.49 29.87
CA ARG A 441 10.67 -23.26 29.62
C ARG A 441 10.70 -23.88 28.24
N LYS A 442 9.55 -24.25 27.67
CA LYS A 442 9.46 -24.72 26.28
C LYS A 442 9.87 -23.63 25.29
N VAL A 443 9.34 -22.41 25.42
CA VAL A 443 9.75 -21.24 24.62
C VAL A 443 11.25 -20.96 24.77
N VAL A 444 11.79 -21.00 25.99
CA VAL A 444 13.18 -20.63 26.26
C VAL A 444 14.19 -21.73 25.90
N TYR A 445 13.83 -23.03 25.98
CA TYR A 445 14.82 -24.11 25.93
C TYR A 445 14.62 -25.19 24.85
N GLU A 446 13.43 -25.38 24.25
CA GLU A 446 13.19 -26.58 23.41
C GLU A 446 14.06 -26.66 22.14
N LYS A 447 14.49 -25.55 21.53
CA LYS A 447 15.36 -25.59 20.34
C LYS A 447 16.87 -25.59 20.62
N ARG A 448 17.31 -25.23 21.84
CA ARG A 448 18.74 -25.35 22.21
C ARG A 448 19.21 -26.80 22.23
N LYS A 449 18.28 -27.75 22.46
CA LYS A 449 18.56 -29.19 22.49
C LYS A 449 18.78 -29.80 21.10
N ARG A 450 18.19 -29.23 20.03
CA ARG A 450 18.41 -29.71 18.64
C ARG A 450 19.74 -29.19 18.06
N ALA A 451 20.09 -27.93 18.30
CA ALA A 451 21.37 -27.36 17.85
C ALA A 451 22.61 -28.04 18.50
N ALA A 452 22.51 -28.49 19.75
CA ALA A 452 23.59 -29.22 20.41
C ALA A 452 23.68 -30.71 20.00
N SER A 453 22.63 -31.25 19.38
CA SER A 453 22.55 -32.66 18.93
C SER A 453 23.16 -32.84 17.54
N GLU A 454 22.92 -31.90 16.62
CA GLU A 454 23.43 -31.98 15.24
C GLU A 454 24.94 -31.80 15.15
N VAL A 455 25.55 -31.04 16.07
CA VAL A 455 27.03 -30.86 16.12
C VAL A 455 27.75 -32.15 16.52
N ARG A 456 27.07 -33.15 17.10
CA ARG A 456 27.71 -34.36 17.64
C ARG A 456 27.62 -35.61 16.75
N GLU A 457 26.82 -35.59 15.69
CA GLU A 457 26.67 -36.73 14.76
C GLU A 457 27.65 -36.71 13.58
N GLY A 458 28.43 -35.64 13.40
CA GLY A 458 29.42 -35.53 12.31
C GLY A 458 30.79 -36.20 12.56
N ALA A 459 31.03 -36.79 13.72
CA ALA A 459 32.34 -37.35 14.07
C ALA A 459 32.30 -38.87 14.25
N SER A 460 32.26 -39.63 13.14
CA SER A 460 32.59 -41.06 13.19
C SER A 460 33.52 -41.53 12.07
N LYS A 461 34.75 -41.86 12.52
CA LYS A 461 35.65 -42.95 12.09
C LYS A 461 36.39 -42.84 10.74
N ARG A 462 37.61 -42.30 10.84
CA ARG A 462 38.79 -42.69 10.04
C ARG A 462 38.96 -44.22 10.09
N ALA A 463 38.85 -44.89 8.95
CA ALA A 463 39.34 -46.26 8.77
C ALA A 463 40.86 -46.23 8.54
N MET A 464 41.62 -46.85 9.45
CA MET A 464 43.02 -47.19 9.26
C MET A 464 43.11 -48.37 8.29
N GLN A 465 43.70 -48.15 7.12
CA GLN A 465 44.33 -49.21 6.34
C GLN A 465 45.85 -49.15 6.57
N LYS A 466 46.43 -50.32 6.81
CA LYS A 466 47.87 -50.56 6.94
C LYS A 466 48.13 -51.99 6.46
N PRO A 467 49.37 -52.24 6.03
CA PRO A 467 49.90 -52.10 4.68
C PRO A 467 49.71 -53.34 3.81
#